data_AF-A0A7V4IL77-F1
#
_entry.id   AF-A0A7V4IL77-F1
#
_cell.length_a   1.000
_cell.length_b   1.000
_cell.length_c   1.000
_cell.angle_alpha   90.00
_cell.angle_beta   90.00
_cell.angle_gamma   90.00
#
_symmetry.space_group_name_H-M   'P 1'
#
loop_
_entity.id
_entity.type
_entity.pdbx_description
1 polymer ?
#
loop_
_entity_poly.entity_id
_entity_poly.type
_entity_poly.pdbx_seq_one_letter_code
_entity_poly.pdbx_strand_id
1 'polypeptide(L)'
;MKYLRDINPKTLGVTDAEIFRIIKSLPELATREEILKMLPEHQETIENLFRSHNPPKDGYKIRQVCMYGIAECMRSELAVELLEKGDIATFGRLISLHHDGDRVARLVNGKMIPEIKDYSNRKMDILIADAESNDPERREKAKIWEQPGGYNVSVPEIDMLADLAKEVDGVMGAGIVGAGLGGSLIALVKAESAEKLVNHFAEKYYKAKSLPTRAEIVSAVGGAGILKV
;
A
#
# COMPACT_ATOMS: atom_id res chain seq x y z
N MET A 1 9.01 -15.10 16.55
CA MET A 1 8.49 -14.45 15.33
C MET A 1 7.47 -15.38 14.72
N LYS A 2 6.21 -14.94 14.60
CA LYS A 2 5.10 -15.76 14.08
C LYS A 2 4.36 -15.10 12.92
N TYR A 3 4.39 -13.76 12.85
CA TYR A 3 3.64 -12.97 11.86
C TYR A 3 4.56 -11.97 11.16
N LEU A 4 4.16 -11.49 9.96
CA LEU A 4 4.91 -10.45 9.24
C LEU A 4 5.07 -9.16 10.05
N ARG A 5 4.07 -8.77 10.85
CA ARG A 5 4.16 -7.59 11.74
C ARG A 5 5.32 -7.67 12.75
N ASP A 6 5.77 -8.88 13.07
CA ASP A 6 6.88 -9.09 14.01
C ASP A 6 8.25 -8.82 13.34
N ILE A 7 8.29 -8.71 12.00
CA ILE A 7 9.51 -8.47 11.22
C ILE A 7 9.72 -6.96 11.06
N ASN A 8 10.06 -6.29 12.15
CA ASN A 8 10.33 -4.85 12.13
C ASN A 8 11.56 -4.48 12.99
N PRO A 9 12.21 -3.32 12.74
CA PRO A 9 13.42 -2.91 13.45
C PRO A 9 13.30 -2.95 14.97
N LYS A 10 12.17 -2.45 15.50
CA LYS A 10 11.91 -2.35 16.94
C LYS A 10 11.75 -3.72 17.59
N THR A 11 10.96 -4.63 17.00
CA THR A 11 10.70 -5.97 17.55
C THR A 11 11.92 -6.87 17.47
N LEU A 12 12.68 -6.79 16.38
CA LEU A 12 13.86 -7.65 16.19
C LEU A 12 15.15 -7.07 16.78
N GLY A 13 15.17 -5.78 17.15
CA GLY A 13 16.37 -5.11 17.65
C GLY A 13 17.43 -4.93 16.56
N VAL A 14 17.01 -4.69 15.32
CA VAL A 14 17.85 -4.59 14.13
C VAL A 14 17.57 -3.28 13.38
N THR A 15 18.42 -2.95 12.42
CA THR A 15 18.30 -1.78 11.53
C THR A 15 17.33 -2.02 10.36
N ASP A 16 16.86 -0.95 9.71
CA ASP A 16 16.10 -1.06 8.44
C ASP A 16 16.89 -1.84 7.37
N ALA A 17 18.22 -1.64 7.30
CA ALA A 17 19.11 -2.35 6.39
C ALA A 17 19.10 -3.88 6.62
N GLU A 18 19.06 -4.32 7.88
CA GLU A 18 18.94 -5.75 8.21
C GLU A 18 17.57 -6.32 7.83
N ILE A 19 16.48 -5.55 8.00
CA ILE A 19 15.16 -5.96 7.48
C ILE A 19 15.20 -6.11 5.96
N PHE A 20 15.82 -5.17 5.24
CA PHE A 20 16.01 -5.31 3.80
C PHE A 20 16.83 -6.53 3.41
N ARG A 21 17.88 -6.88 4.18
CA ARG A 21 18.64 -8.12 3.96
C ARG A 21 17.78 -9.37 4.19
N ILE A 22 16.93 -9.38 5.21
CA ILE A 22 15.97 -10.47 5.46
C ILE A 22 15.05 -10.62 4.25
N ILE A 23 14.43 -9.52 3.78
CA ILE A 23 13.56 -9.56 2.60
C ILE A 23 14.33 -9.99 1.35
N LYS A 24 15.56 -9.49 1.15
CA LYS A 24 16.42 -9.88 0.02
C LYS A 24 16.77 -11.37 0.04
N SER A 25 16.85 -11.99 1.22
CA SER A 25 17.15 -13.43 1.33
C SER A 25 16.02 -14.32 0.79
N LEU A 26 14.79 -13.80 0.71
CA LEU A 26 13.66 -14.49 0.10
C LEU A 26 13.81 -14.53 -1.43
N PRO A 27 13.26 -15.55 -2.11
CA PRO A 27 13.15 -15.51 -3.57
C PRO A 27 12.27 -14.33 -4.00
N GLU A 28 12.58 -13.71 -5.14
CA GLU A 28 11.75 -12.63 -5.68
C GLU A 28 10.39 -13.16 -6.14
N LEU A 29 10.43 -14.25 -6.90
CA LEU A 29 9.30 -15.03 -7.37
C LEU A 29 9.49 -16.49 -6.95
N ALA A 30 8.40 -17.17 -6.66
CA ALA A 30 8.44 -18.62 -6.43
C ALA A 30 7.20 -19.28 -7.04
N THR A 31 7.39 -20.41 -7.71
CA THR A 31 6.33 -21.31 -8.17
C THR A 31 5.80 -22.15 -7.01
N ARG A 32 4.67 -22.85 -7.23
CA ARG A 32 4.14 -23.80 -6.22
C ARG A 32 5.16 -24.88 -5.86
N GLU A 33 5.87 -25.41 -6.85
CA GLU A 33 6.89 -26.44 -6.66
C GLU A 33 8.06 -25.93 -5.81
N GLU A 34 8.57 -24.74 -6.12
CA GLU A 34 9.64 -24.11 -5.35
C GLU A 34 9.20 -23.83 -3.90
N ILE A 35 7.98 -23.33 -3.69
CA ILE A 35 7.43 -23.09 -2.35
C ILE A 35 7.36 -24.38 -1.54
N LEU A 36 6.83 -25.46 -2.11
CA LEU A 36 6.75 -26.76 -1.43
C LEU A 36 8.13 -27.34 -1.12
N LYS A 37 9.11 -27.13 -2.00
CA LYS A 37 10.50 -27.54 -1.78
C LYS A 37 11.19 -26.73 -0.68
N MET A 38 10.86 -25.44 -0.54
CA MET A 38 11.41 -24.58 0.51
C MET A 38 10.81 -24.87 1.89
N LEU A 39 9.57 -25.36 1.95
CA LEU A 39 8.81 -25.55 3.19
C LEU A 39 8.16 -26.94 3.26
N PRO A 40 8.93 -28.04 3.17
CA PRO A 40 8.38 -29.40 3.11
C PRO A 40 7.55 -29.76 4.35
N GLU A 41 7.91 -29.25 5.52
CA GLU A 41 7.19 -29.46 6.79
C GLU A 41 5.80 -28.81 6.83
N HIS A 42 5.50 -27.91 5.89
CA HIS A 42 4.23 -27.20 5.79
C HIS A 42 3.39 -27.59 4.57
N GLN A 43 3.76 -28.67 3.87
CA GLN A 43 3.15 -29.09 2.61
C GLN A 43 1.61 -29.11 2.65
N GLU A 44 1.00 -29.80 3.62
CA GLU A 44 -0.46 -29.91 3.71
C GLU A 44 -1.14 -28.54 3.85
N THR A 45 -0.57 -27.65 4.67
CA THR A 45 -1.11 -26.30 4.87
C THR A 45 -1.02 -25.48 3.58
N ILE A 46 0.13 -25.55 2.89
CA ILE A 46 0.38 -24.81 1.65
C ILE A 46 -0.53 -25.33 0.52
N GLU A 47 -0.67 -26.65 0.38
CA GLU A 47 -1.57 -27.25 -0.61
C GLU A 47 -3.03 -26.86 -0.37
N ASN A 48 -3.47 -26.78 0.89
CA ASN A 48 -4.80 -26.28 1.23
C ASN A 48 -4.98 -24.82 0.82
N LEU A 49 -3.97 -23.95 1.05
CA LEU A 49 -4.01 -22.55 0.60
C LEU A 49 -4.09 -22.44 -0.94
N PHE A 50 -3.39 -23.30 -1.67
CA PHE A 50 -3.42 -23.35 -3.13
C PHE A 50 -4.78 -23.69 -3.73
N ARG A 51 -5.70 -24.28 -2.96
CA ARG A 51 -7.06 -24.60 -3.42
C ARG A 51 -7.94 -23.36 -3.61
N SER A 52 -7.58 -22.21 -3.03
CA SER A 52 -8.37 -20.98 -3.12
C SER A 52 -8.22 -20.22 -4.44
N HIS A 53 -7.24 -20.58 -5.29
CA HIS A 53 -6.92 -19.83 -6.50
C HIS A 53 -6.12 -20.67 -7.50
N ASN A 54 -6.07 -20.24 -8.76
CA ASN A 54 -5.18 -20.80 -9.78
C ASN A 54 -3.73 -20.33 -9.56
N PRO A 55 -2.71 -21.12 -9.94
CA PRO A 55 -1.32 -20.68 -9.85
C PRO A 55 -1.11 -19.41 -10.69
N PRO A 56 -0.51 -18.34 -10.13
CA PRO A 56 -0.14 -17.17 -10.92
C PRO A 56 0.81 -17.54 -12.05
N LYS A 57 0.60 -16.97 -13.24
CA LYS A 57 1.39 -17.28 -14.45
C LYS A 57 2.90 -17.11 -14.24
N ASP A 58 3.30 -16.04 -13.57
CA ASP A 58 4.70 -15.67 -13.36
C ASP A 58 5.23 -16.09 -11.97
N GLY A 59 4.46 -16.92 -11.24
CA GLY A 59 4.75 -17.30 -9.87
C GLY A 59 4.27 -16.28 -8.82
N TYR A 60 4.42 -16.64 -7.55
CA TYR A 60 4.06 -15.80 -6.41
C TYR A 60 5.14 -14.76 -6.17
N LYS A 61 4.75 -13.48 -6.07
CA LYS A 61 5.66 -12.34 -5.89
C LYS A 61 6.05 -12.14 -4.42
N ILE A 62 6.89 -13.03 -3.91
CA ILE A 62 7.18 -13.17 -2.48
C ILE A 62 7.72 -11.86 -1.87
N ARG A 63 8.80 -11.29 -2.42
CA ARG A 63 9.43 -10.09 -1.83
C ARG A 63 8.51 -8.89 -1.72
N GLN A 64 7.81 -8.55 -2.79
CA GLN A 64 6.95 -7.36 -2.81
C GLN A 64 5.76 -7.51 -1.84
N VAL A 65 5.20 -8.72 -1.70
CA VAL A 65 4.08 -8.98 -0.79
C VAL A 65 4.57 -8.97 0.65
N CYS A 66 5.74 -9.55 0.94
CA CYS A 66 6.36 -9.46 2.26
C CYS A 66 6.68 -8.00 2.63
N MET A 67 7.26 -7.22 1.71
CA MET A 67 7.52 -5.79 1.92
C MET A 67 6.21 -5.04 2.23
N TYR A 68 5.15 -5.28 1.44
CA TYR A 68 3.85 -4.67 1.68
C TYR A 68 3.33 -4.99 3.08
N GLY A 69 3.29 -6.27 3.45
CA GLY A 69 2.75 -6.69 4.75
C GLY A 69 3.52 -6.11 5.93
N ILE A 70 4.85 -6.06 5.84
CA ILE A 70 5.69 -5.47 6.90
C ILE A 70 5.46 -3.96 6.98
N ALA A 71 5.55 -3.27 5.84
CA ALA A 71 5.46 -1.82 5.79
C ALA A 71 4.06 -1.31 6.17
N GLU A 72 2.98 -1.99 5.76
CA GLU A 72 1.61 -1.66 6.17
C GLU A 72 1.39 -1.83 7.68
N CYS A 73 1.95 -2.88 8.29
CA CYS A 73 1.88 -3.05 9.75
C CYS A 73 2.57 -1.88 10.45
N MET A 74 3.75 -1.48 9.97
CA MET A 74 4.46 -0.33 10.53
C MET A 74 3.69 0.97 10.32
N ARG A 75 3.15 1.24 9.11
CA ARG A 75 2.32 2.43 8.85
C ARG A 75 1.09 2.49 9.74
N SER A 76 0.47 1.34 10.02
CA SER A 76 -0.68 1.24 10.91
C SER A 76 -0.34 1.62 12.36
N GLU A 77 0.83 1.22 12.85
CA GLU A 77 1.33 1.63 14.17
C GLU A 77 1.66 3.13 14.20
N LEU A 78 2.32 3.64 13.15
CA LEU A 78 2.67 5.07 13.03
C LEU A 78 1.44 5.98 12.98
N ALA A 79 0.34 5.53 12.38
CA ALA A 79 -0.87 6.34 12.21
C ALA A 79 -1.40 6.91 13.54
N VAL A 80 -1.36 6.11 14.61
CA VAL A 80 -1.82 6.54 15.94
C VAL A 80 -0.97 7.70 16.46
N GLU A 81 0.35 7.54 16.43
CA GLU A 81 1.27 8.58 16.91
C GLU A 81 1.17 9.87 16.09
N LEU A 82 0.99 9.77 14.78
CA LEU A 82 0.84 10.93 13.89
C LEU A 82 -0.44 11.71 14.20
N LEU A 83 -1.54 11.00 14.40
CA LEU A 83 -2.82 11.61 14.76
C LEU A 83 -2.77 12.29 16.13
N GLU A 84 -2.13 11.66 17.13
CA GLU A 84 -1.93 12.26 18.47
C GLU A 84 -1.08 13.54 18.41
N LYS A 85 -0.06 13.58 17.54
CA LYS A 85 0.80 14.74 17.31
C LYS A 85 0.16 15.82 16.41
N GLY A 86 -0.99 15.53 15.80
CA GLY A 86 -1.63 16.41 14.82
C GLY A 86 -0.87 16.51 13.49
N ASP A 87 0.02 15.57 13.17
CA ASP A 87 0.75 15.51 11.90
C ASP A 87 -0.12 14.89 10.80
N ILE A 88 -1.12 15.66 10.37
CA ILE A 88 -2.08 15.27 9.35
C ILE A 88 -1.42 15.13 7.97
N ALA A 89 -0.36 15.90 7.71
CA ALA A 89 0.35 15.86 6.43
C ALA A 89 1.05 14.50 6.24
N THR A 90 1.80 14.05 7.25
CA THR A 90 2.44 12.73 7.20
C THR A 90 1.40 11.61 7.22
N PHE A 91 0.31 11.75 7.98
CA PHE A 91 -0.77 10.76 7.96
C PHE A 91 -1.41 10.62 6.57
N GLY A 92 -1.69 11.73 5.88
CA GLY A 92 -2.17 11.71 4.48
C GLY A 92 -1.17 11.04 3.53
N ARG A 93 0.13 11.28 3.73
CA ARG A 93 1.18 10.57 3.00
C ARG A 93 1.14 9.06 3.23
N LEU A 94 0.85 8.59 4.45
CA LEU A 94 0.69 7.15 4.72
C LEU A 94 -0.46 6.55 3.90
N ILE A 95 -1.60 7.25 3.77
CA ILE A 95 -2.73 6.81 2.93
C ILE A 95 -2.29 6.65 1.47
N SER A 96 -1.48 7.58 0.97
CA SER A 96 -0.96 7.52 -0.40
C SER A 96 0.04 6.38 -0.59
N LEU A 97 0.92 6.14 0.38
CA LEU A 97 1.89 5.03 0.37
C LEU A 97 1.22 3.66 0.43
N HIS A 98 0.17 3.53 1.24
CA HIS A 98 -0.70 2.35 1.27
C HIS A 98 -1.23 2.04 -0.13
N HIS A 99 -1.88 3.02 -0.76
CA HIS A 99 -2.42 2.84 -2.10
C HIS A 99 -1.35 2.63 -3.16
N ASP A 100 -0.17 3.24 -3.01
CA ASP A 100 0.95 2.94 -3.87
C ASP A 100 1.36 1.45 -3.79
N GLY A 101 1.19 0.78 -2.66
CA GLY A 101 1.37 -0.67 -2.53
C GLY A 101 0.33 -1.50 -3.27
N ASP A 102 -0.90 -1.01 -3.38
CA ASP A 102 -2.03 -1.71 -3.98
C ASP A 102 -2.21 -1.45 -5.47
N ARG A 103 -1.79 -0.28 -5.97
CA ARG A 103 -2.04 0.13 -7.36
C ARG A 103 -1.41 -0.77 -8.41
N VAL A 104 -2.10 -0.83 -9.55
CA VAL A 104 -1.72 -1.62 -10.72
C VAL A 104 -1.43 -0.73 -11.94
N ALA A 105 -1.78 0.55 -11.88
CA ALA A 105 -1.50 1.54 -12.91
C ALA A 105 -1.26 2.95 -12.33
N ARG A 106 -0.76 3.87 -13.17
CA ARG A 106 -0.66 5.30 -12.90
C ARG A 106 -1.19 6.12 -14.06
N LEU A 107 -1.81 7.25 -13.77
CA LEU A 107 -2.17 8.25 -14.76
C LEU A 107 -0.95 9.09 -15.13
N VAL A 108 -0.48 8.97 -16.37
CA VAL A 108 0.64 9.76 -16.92
C VAL A 108 0.18 10.39 -18.23
N ASN A 109 0.19 11.73 -18.30
CA ASN A 109 -0.23 12.50 -19.47
C ASN A 109 -1.60 12.04 -20.03
N GLY A 110 -2.57 11.81 -19.14
CA GLY A 110 -3.92 11.39 -19.49
C GLY A 110 -4.09 9.91 -19.87
N LYS A 111 -3.04 9.08 -19.75
CA LYS A 111 -3.10 7.64 -20.04
C LYS A 111 -2.75 6.81 -18.81
N MET A 112 -3.48 5.71 -18.62
CA MET A 112 -3.14 4.73 -17.59
C MET A 112 -1.99 3.85 -18.08
N ILE A 113 -0.86 3.89 -17.36
CA ILE A 113 0.33 3.08 -17.61
C ILE A 113 0.45 2.03 -16.50
N PRO A 114 0.73 0.75 -16.82
CA PRO A 114 0.92 -0.28 -15.80
C PRO A 114 2.00 0.07 -14.78
N GLU A 115 1.70 -0.13 -13.51
CA GLU A 115 2.65 0.03 -12.40
C GLU A 115 3.46 -1.26 -12.24
N ILE A 116 4.78 -1.14 -12.27
CA ILE A 116 5.70 -2.25 -12.06
C ILE A 116 6.41 -2.05 -10.72
N LYS A 117 6.31 -3.05 -9.84
CA LYS A 117 7.00 -3.08 -8.55
C LYS A 117 8.34 -3.79 -8.71
N ASP A 118 9.44 -3.04 -8.58
CA ASP A 118 10.80 -3.59 -8.62
C ASP A 118 11.25 -3.95 -7.21
N TYR A 119 11.41 -5.25 -6.94
CA TYR A 119 12.05 -5.80 -5.74
C TYR A 119 13.21 -6.75 -6.11
N SER A 120 13.86 -6.44 -7.23
CA SER A 120 15.05 -7.13 -7.70
C SER A 120 16.20 -7.02 -6.71
N ASN A 121 17.19 -7.92 -6.84
CA ASN A 121 18.41 -7.85 -6.04
C ASN A 121 19.06 -6.46 -6.12
N ARG A 122 19.11 -5.88 -7.32
CA ARG A 122 19.66 -4.53 -7.54
C ARG A 122 18.89 -3.48 -6.75
N LYS A 123 17.55 -3.52 -6.77
CA LYS A 123 16.74 -2.55 -6.02
C LYS A 123 16.89 -2.73 -4.50
N MET A 124 16.95 -3.98 -4.03
CA MET A 124 17.22 -4.27 -2.61
C MET A 124 18.61 -3.78 -2.17
N ASP A 125 19.63 -3.92 -3.01
CA ASP A 125 20.97 -3.42 -2.73
C ASP A 125 21.03 -1.90 -2.62
N ILE A 126 20.27 -1.18 -3.46
CA ILE A 126 20.13 0.27 -3.36
C ILE A 126 19.47 0.65 -2.03
N LEU A 127 18.38 -0.01 -1.63
CA LEU A 127 17.69 0.26 -0.37
C LEU A 127 18.58 0.02 0.86
N ILE A 128 19.37 -1.07 0.84
CA ILE A 128 20.34 -1.37 1.90
C ILE A 128 21.39 -0.25 1.96
N ALA A 129 21.96 0.15 0.82
CA ALA A 129 22.96 1.20 0.76
C ALA A 129 22.41 2.58 1.17
N ASP A 130 21.14 2.87 0.88
CA ASP A 130 20.47 4.10 1.29
C ASP A 130 20.22 4.12 2.81
N ALA A 131 19.77 2.99 3.39
CA ALA A 131 19.57 2.84 4.82
C ALA A 131 20.87 2.96 5.64
N GLU A 132 22.00 2.54 5.05
CA GLU A 132 23.34 2.62 5.66
C GLU A 132 24.08 3.91 5.29
N SER A 133 23.45 4.81 4.52
CA SER A 133 24.09 6.02 4.05
C SER A 133 24.36 7.00 5.18
N ASN A 134 25.45 7.77 5.08
CA ASN A 134 25.68 8.94 5.94
C ASN A 134 24.73 10.11 5.62
N ASP A 135 24.06 10.09 4.46
CA ASP A 135 23.06 11.08 4.06
C ASP A 135 21.72 10.85 4.78
N PRO A 136 21.25 11.80 5.61
CA PRO A 136 19.98 11.69 6.33
C PRO A 136 18.76 11.54 5.41
N GLU A 137 18.73 12.19 4.25
CA GLU A 137 17.58 12.11 3.35
C GLU A 137 17.48 10.73 2.70
N ARG A 138 18.63 10.12 2.37
CA ARG A 138 18.66 8.75 1.85
C ARG A 138 18.18 7.76 2.90
N ARG A 139 18.63 7.91 4.15
CA ARG A 139 18.13 7.07 5.25
C ARG A 139 16.64 7.23 5.48
N GLU A 140 16.13 8.45 5.44
CA GLU A 140 14.70 8.72 5.61
C GLU A 140 13.88 8.01 4.53
N LYS A 141 14.25 8.16 3.26
CA LYS A 141 13.58 7.50 2.12
C LYS A 141 13.71 5.98 2.13
N ALA A 142 14.70 5.45 2.84
CA ALA A 142 14.95 4.02 2.98
C ALA A 142 14.38 3.42 4.26
N LYS A 143 13.53 4.12 5.02
CA LYS A 143 12.80 3.47 6.11
C LYS A 143 11.85 2.40 5.56
N ILE A 144 11.63 1.34 6.32
CA ILE A 144 10.75 0.24 5.87
C ILE A 144 9.31 0.71 5.63
N TRP A 145 8.77 1.56 6.51
CA TRP A 145 7.41 2.10 6.39
C TRP A 145 7.22 3.05 5.19
N GLU A 146 8.32 3.57 4.62
CA GLU A 146 8.34 4.39 3.40
C GLU A 146 8.27 3.55 2.13
N GLN A 147 8.46 2.23 2.23
CA GLN A 147 8.36 1.36 1.08
C GLN A 147 6.90 0.97 0.86
N PRO A 148 6.34 1.20 -0.35
CA PRO A 148 4.93 0.87 -0.61
C PRO A 148 4.69 -0.65 -0.59
N GLY A 149 5.69 -1.48 -0.88
CA GLY A 149 5.48 -2.90 -1.15
C GLY A 149 4.87 -3.16 -2.52
N GLY A 150 4.19 -4.30 -2.65
CA GLY A 150 3.33 -4.62 -3.78
C GLY A 150 2.33 -5.72 -3.42
N TYR A 151 1.08 -5.35 -3.17
CA TYR A 151 -0.04 -6.29 -3.01
C TYR A 151 -0.89 -6.38 -4.28
N ASN A 152 -0.89 -5.31 -5.10
CA ASN A 152 -1.47 -5.30 -6.45
C ASN A 152 -2.97 -5.63 -6.50
N VAL A 153 -3.75 -5.20 -5.51
CA VAL A 153 -5.19 -5.45 -5.44
C VAL A 153 -6.04 -4.24 -5.83
N SER A 154 -5.48 -3.19 -6.43
CA SER A 154 -6.29 -2.10 -6.99
C SER A 154 -6.80 -2.42 -8.40
N VAL A 155 -7.46 -1.45 -9.01
CA VAL A 155 -7.87 -1.44 -10.43
C VAL A 155 -7.55 -0.08 -11.05
N PRO A 156 -7.33 0.01 -12.39
CA PRO A 156 -6.98 1.27 -13.06
C PRO A 156 -7.98 2.41 -12.79
N GLU A 157 -9.25 2.09 -12.58
CA GLU A 157 -10.30 3.02 -12.19
C GLU A 157 -10.01 3.74 -10.88
N ILE A 158 -9.66 2.99 -9.83
CA ILE A 158 -9.36 3.52 -8.50
C ILE A 158 -8.01 4.23 -8.52
N ASP A 159 -7.03 3.68 -9.25
CA ASP A 159 -5.72 4.29 -9.41
C ASP A 159 -5.81 5.67 -10.07
N MET A 160 -6.68 5.80 -11.09
CA MET A 160 -6.96 7.08 -11.74
C MET A 160 -7.58 8.09 -10.78
N LEU A 161 -8.57 7.68 -9.97
CA LEU A 161 -9.17 8.57 -8.97
C LEU A 161 -8.16 9.01 -7.91
N ALA A 162 -7.28 8.12 -7.46
CA ALA A 162 -6.21 8.48 -6.53
C ALA A 162 -5.21 9.47 -7.13
N ASP A 163 -4.89 9.35 -8.42
CA ASP A 163 -4.01 10.31 -9.10
C ASP A 163 -4.70 11.67 -9.33
N LEU A 164 -5.96 11.66 -9.74
CA LEU A 164 -6.77 12.89 -9.86
C LEU A 164 -6.92 13.62 -8.53
N ALA A 165 -7.01 12.88 -7.41
CA ALA A 165 -7.10 13.49 -6.08
C ALA A 165 -5.88 14.36 -5.76
N LYS A 166 -4.68 13.95 -6.21
CA LYS A 166 -3.43 14.69 -5.99
C LYS A 166 -3.36 16.00 -6.76
N GLU A 167 -4.22 16.20 -7.76
CA GLU A 167 -4.30 17.45 -8.53
C GLU A 167 -5.09 18.55 -7.79
N VAL A 168 -5.75 18.23 -6.68
CA VAL A 168 -6.61 19.16 -5.94
C VAL A 168 -5.90 19.67 -4.69
N ASP A 169 -5.64 20.98 -4.64
CA ASP A 169 -5.07 21.64 -3.47
C ASP A 169 -5.91 21.41 -2.21
N GLY A 170 -5.25 20.93 -1.16
CA GLY A 170 -5.87 20.61 0.13
C GLY A 170 -6.16 19.11 0.32
N VAL A 171 -5.93 18.26 -0.68
CA VAL A 171 -5.88 16.81 -0.50
C VAL A 171 -4.54 16.42 0.12
N MET A 172 -4.57 15.75 1.27
CA MET A 172 -3.39 15.27 2.00
C MET A 172 -2.98 13.86 1.56
N GLY A 173 -3.95 13.06 1.12
CA GLY A 173 -3.71 11.72 0.59
C GLY A 173 -5.00 11.02 0.18
N ALA A 174 -4.89 10.08 -0.73
CA ALA A 174 -6.02 9.28 -1.19
C ALA A 174 -5.58 7.85 -1.48
N GLY A 175 -6.46 6.91 -1.16
CA GLY A 175 -6.16 5.50 -1.31
C GLY A 175 -7.37 4.60 -1.33
N ILE A 176 -7.18 3.40 -1.90
CA ILE A 176 -8.21 2.37 -1.91
C ILE A 176 -8.53 1.94 -0.48
N VAL A 177 -9.78 1.54 -0.22
CA VAL A 177 -10.18 0.98 1.07
C VAL A 177 -11.03 -0.28 0.87
N GLY A 178 -10.91 -1.22 1.79
CA GLY A 178 -11.58 -2.52 1.74
C GLY A 178 -10.70 -3.61 1.12
N ALA A 179 -11.33 -4.67 0.59
CA ALA A 179 -10.64 -5.87 0.10
C ALA A 179 -9.84 -5.66 -1.20
N GLY A 180 -10.07 -4.56 -1.91
CA GLY A 180 -9.54 -4.31 -3.24
C GLY A 180 -10.40 -4.87 -4.38
N LEU A 181 -9.81 -4.88 -5.58
CA LEU A 181 -10.33 -5.29 -6.88
C LEU A 181 -11.55 -4.46 -7.33
N GLY A 182 -11.53 -3.16 -6.97
CA GLY A 182 -12.61 -2.21 -7.18
C GLY A 182 -13.05 -1.59 -5.85
N GLY A 183 -14.31 -1.18 -5.78
CA GLY A 183 -14.89 -0.64 -4.55
C GLY A 183 -14.71 0.88 -4.41
N SER A 184 -14.19 1.31 -3.26
CA SER A 184 -14.17 2.72 -2.85
C SER A 184 -12.74 3.24 -2.68
N LEU A 185 -12.59 4.54 -2.93
CA LEU A 185 -11.42 5.33 -2.57
C LEU A 185 -11.78 6.19 -1.36
N ILE A 186 -10.90 6.31 -0.38
CA ILE A 186 -10.96 7.34 0.66
C ILE A 186 -9.94 8.44 0.36
N ALA A 187 -10.32 9.69 0.61
CA ALA A 187 -9.41 10.83 0.51
C ALA A 187 -9.45 11.65 1.79
N LEU A 188 -8.28 11.93 2.35
CA LEU A 188 -8.10 12.87 3.44
C LEU A 188 -7.90 14.26 2.83
N VAL A 189 -8.86 15.16 3.08
CA VAL A 189 -8.91 16.48 2.45
C VAL A 189 -9.27 17.53 3.48
N LYS A 190 -8.74 18.74 3.34
CA LYS A 190 -9.18 19.90 4.12
C LYS A 190 -10.66 20.18 3.85
N ALA A 191 -11.41 20.55 4.89
CA ALA A 191 -12.85 20.75 4.79
C ALA A 191 -13.25 21.73 3.69
N GLU A 192 -12.50 22.84 3.55
CA GLU A 192 -12.71 23.87 2.53
C GLU A 192 -12.40 23.42 1.09
N SER A 193 -11.72 22.28 0.92
CA SER A 193 -11.37 21.70 -0.39
C SER A 193 -12.22 20.47 -0.75
N ALA A 194 -13.07 19.97 0.14
CA ALA A 194 -13.83 18.74 -0.08
C ALA A 194 -14.76 18.84 -1.31
N GLU A 195 -15.54 19.92 -1.44
CA GLU A 195 -16.41 20.16 -2.60
C GLU A 195 -15.61 20.33 -3.90
N LYS A 196 -14.41 20.91 -3.84
CA LYS A 196 -13.53 21.05 -5.01
C LYS A 196 -13.09 19.67 -5.51
N LEU A 197 -12.75 18.75 -4.60
CA LEU A 197 -12.39 17.38 -4.94
C LEU A 197 -13.55 16.63 -5.61
N VAL A 198 -14.76 16.72 -5.04
CA VAL A 198 -15.97 16.09 -5.61
C VAL A 198 -16.22 16.58 -7.04
N ASN A 199 -16.16 17.89 -7.26
CA ASN A 199 -16.34 18.47 -8.59
C ASN A 199 -15.23 18.07 -9.56
N HIS A 200 -13.98 17.97 -9.09
CA HIS A 200 -12.86 17.51 -9.90
C HIS A 200 -13.06 16.07 -10.40
N PHE A 201 -13.50 15.17 -9.52
CA PHE A 201 -13.86 13.80 -9.94
C PHE A 201 -15.05 13.76 -10.89
N ALA A 202 -16.09 14.56 -10.63
CA ALA A 202 -17.26 14.67 -11.51
C ALA A 202 -16.84 15.00 -12.94
N GLU A 203 -15.99 16.03 -13.11
CA GLU A 203 -15.56 16.50 -14.42
C GLU A 203 -14.51 15.60 -15.10
N LYS A 204 -13.51 15.11 -14.35
CA LYS A 204 -12.36 14.40 -14.93
C LYS A 204 -12.56 12.89 -15.07
N TYR A 205 -13.36 12.28 -14.20
CA TYR A 205 -13.55 10.83 -14.17
C TYR A 205 -14.97 10.43 -14.60
N TYR A 206 -15.98 10.89 -13.88
CA TYR A 206 -17.36 10.41 -14.06
C TYR A 206 -17.97 10.86 -15.39
N LYS A 207 -17.84 12.15 -15.73
CA LYS A 207 -18.34 12.72 -16.99
C LYS A 207 -17.68 12.10 -18.22
N ALA A 208 -16.36 11.90 -18.20
CA ALA A 208 -15.64 11.26 -19.30
C ALA A 208 -16.07 9.81 -19.56
N LYS A 209 -16.63 9.14 -18.54
CA LYS A 209 -17.15 7.77 -18.61
C LYS A 209 -18.67 7.69 -18.71
N SER A 210 -19.37 8.82 -18.81
CA SER A 210 -20.84 8.88 -18.79
C SER A 210 -21.45 8.19 -17.56
N LEU A 211 -20.80 8.31 -16.41
CA LEU A 211 -21.24 7.74 -15.13
C LEU A 211 -21.83 8.84 -14.23
N PRO A 212 -22.79 8.53 -13.36
CA PRO A 212 -23.20 9.45 -12.32
C PRO A 212 -22.07 9.63 -11.30
N THR A 213 -21.83 10.87 -10.87
CA THR A 213 -20.88 11.16 -9.78
C THR A 213 -21.31 10.42 -8.52
N ARG A 214 -20.36 9.70 -7.92
CA ARG A 214 -20.54 9.03 -6.62
C ARG A 214 -19.39 9.40 -5.69
N ALA A 215 -19.60 10.42 -4.88
CA ALA A 215 -18.67 10.84 -3.85
C ALA A 215 -19.46 11.43 -2.69
N GLU A 216 -19.03 11.13 -1.46
CA GLU A 216 -19.70 11.58 -0.24
C GLU A 216 -18.66 12.20 0.69
N ILE A 217 -19.02 13.34 1.29
CA ILE A 217 -18.21 13.97 2.34
C ILE A 217 -18.65 13.37 3.67
N VAL A 218 -17.73 12.67 4.33
CA VAL A 218 -18.01 11.92 5.56
C VAL A 218 -17.15 12.42 6.72
N SER A 219 -17.63 12.19 7.93
CA SER A 219 -16.88 12.39 9.17
C SER A 219 -16.96 11.13 10.03
N ALA A 220 -16.03 10.96 10.97
CA ALA A 220 -16.06 9.83 11.88
C ALA A 220 -17.33 9.90 12.77
N VAL A 221 -18.04 8.77 12.88
CA VAL A 221 -19.27 8.64 13.67
C VAL A 221 -19.14 7.51 14.68
N GLY A 222 -20.07 7.46 15.65
CA GLY A 222 -20.16 6.35 16.59
C GLY A 222 -20.48 5.03 15.92
N GLY A 223 -20.09 3.93 16.57
CA GLY A 223 -20.43 2.57 16.15
C GLY A 223 -21.90 2.20 16.43
N ALA A 224 -22.25 0.93 16.21
CA ALA A 224 -23.58 0.41 16.48
C ALA A 224 -23.98 0.60 17.95
N GLY A 225 -25.23 1.04 18.17
CA GLY A 225 -25.76 1.32 19.51
C GLY A 225 -27.28 1.13 19.56
N ILE A 226 -27.81 0.99 20.78
CA ILE A 226 -29.25 0.84 21.01
C ILE A 226 -29.88 2.23 21.04
N LEU A 227 -30.81 2.49 20.12
CA LEU A 227 -31.66 3.67 20.19
C LEU A 227 -32.73 3.45 21.27
N LYS A 228 -32.70 4.26 22.33
CA LYS A 228 -33.85 4.39 23.24
C LYS A 228 -34.87 5.27 22.52
N VAL A 229 -35.89 4.63 21.96
CA VAL A 229 -37.08 5.28 21.39
C VAL A 229 -38.07 5.54 22.51
#